data_AF-A0A2T6CL44-F1
#
_entry.id   AF-A0A2T6CL44-F1
#
_cell.length_a   1.000
_cell.length_b   1.000
_cell.length_c   1.000
_cell.angle_alpha   90.00
_cell.angle_beta   90.00
_cell.angle_gamma   90.00
#
_symmetry.space_group_name_H-M   'P 1'
#
loop_
_entity.id
_entity.type
_entity.pdbx_description
1 polymer ?
#
loop_
_entity_poly.entity_id
_entity_poly.type
_entity_poly.pdbx_seq_one_letter_code
_entity_poly.pdbx_strand_id
1 'polypeptide(L)'
;MNDPIRDHQQLCDEIHQCVLDENRFLRQHQRAPDAEFLTRKRQLLERLDVSLGALRSIPAASIRDPERRDLLEKTRARILQVLQLDKENEQLLLRLSLGGARPASASTAPTASVAMLQKIYSRCS
;
A
#
# COMPACT_ATOMS: atom_id res chain seq x y z
N MET A 1 27.16 13.71 4.78
CA MET A 1 26.18 14.53 4.04
C MET A 1 25.20 13.54 3.44
N ASN A 2 24.07 13.29 4.10
CA ASN A 2 23.12 12.27 3.64
C ASN A 2 22.49 12.72 2.33
N ASP A 3 22.48 11.83 1.33
CA ASP A 3 21.80 12.10 0.08
C ASP A 3 20.28 11.97 0.32
N PRO A 4 19.49 13.04 0.15
CA PRO A 4 18.05 13.03 0.46
C PRO A 4 17.28 11.95 -0.32
N ILE A 5 17.82 11.49 -1.45
CA ILE A 5 17.24 10.41 -2.25
C ILE A 5 17.40 9.06 -1.54
N ARG A 6 18.54 8.82 -0.89
CA ARG A 6 18.79 7.58 -0.16
C ARG A 6 17.95 7.51 1.12
N ASP A 7 17.80 8.63 1.82
CA ASP A 7 16.95 8.72 3.01
C ASP A 7 15.47 8.48 2.62
N HIS A 8 15.03 9.03 1.49
CA HIS A 8 13.69 8.77 0.94
C HIS A 8 13.49 7.29 0.55
N GLN A 9 14.48 6.66 -0.06
CA GLN A 9 14.42 5.24 -0.40
C GLN A 9 14.25 4.37 0.86
N GLN A 10 15.04 4.63 1.91
CA GLN A 10 14.95 3.90 3.17
C GLN A 10 13.56 4.06 3.82
N LEU A 11 12.98 5.26 3.79
CA LEU A 11 11.62 5.50 4.26
C LEU A 11 10.58 4.70 3.47
N CYS A 12 10.70 4.62 2.14
CA CYS A 12 9.82 3.79 1.33
C CYS A 12 9.96 2.29 1.64
N ASP A 13 11.18 1.83 1.93
CA ASP A 13 11.41 0.46 2.37
C ASP A 13 10.80 0.17 3.74
N GLU A 14 10.93 1.09 4.70
CA GLU A 14 10.28 1.00 6.01
C GLU A 14 8.74 0.96 5.89
N ILE A 15 8.16 1.80 5.03
CA ILE A 15 6.72 1.81 4.77
C ILE A 15 6.29 0.49 4.14
N HIS A 16 7.04 -0.01 3.15
CA HIS A 16 6.74 -1.28 2.51
C HIS A 16 6.78 -2.44 3.50
N GLN A 17 7.78 -2.47 4.38
CA GLN A 17 7.86 -3.45 5.45
C GLN A 17 6.67 -3.34 6.41
N CYS A 18 6.29 -2.11 6.79
CA CYS A 18 5.11 -1.87 7.62
C CYS A 18 3.83 -2.40 6.95
N VAL A 19 3.59 -2.12 5.67
CA VAL A 19 2.40 -2.63 4.98
C VAL A 19 2.41 -4.16 4.82
N LEU A 20 3.59 -4.78 4.66
CA LEU A 20 3.73 -6.24 4.67
C LEU A 20 3.41 -6.85 6.04
N ASP A 21 3.87 -6.22 7.13
CA ASP A 21 3.56 -6.66 8.48
C ASP A 21 2.06 -6.51 8.77
N GLU A 22 1.42 -5.47 8.26
CA GLU A 22 -0.04 -5.30 8.27
C GLU A 22 -0.74 -6.44 7.52
N ASN A 23 -0.28 -6.77 6.31
CA ASN A 23 -0.84 -7.86 5.52
C ASN A 23 -0.73 -9.21 6.24
N ARG A 24 0.44 -9.46 6.86
CA ARG A 24 0.68 -10.65 7.67
C ARG A 24 -0.25 -10.70 8.87
N PHE A 25 -0.41 -9.58 9.58
CA PHE A 25 -1.29 -9.48 10.74
C PHE A 25 -2.76 -9.72 10.36
N LEU A 26 -3.23 -9.08 9.29
CA LEU A 26 -4.58 -9.28 8.75
C LEU A 26 -4.84 -10.74 8.36
N ARG A 27 -3.86 -11.41 7.75
CA ARG A 27 -3.97 -12.84 7.37
C ARG A 27 -3.94 -13.77 8.58
N GLN A 28 -3.10 -13.50 9.58
CA GLN A 28 -2.91 -14.38 10.74
C GLN A 28 -3.99 -14.19 11.81
N HIS A 29 -4.27 -12.95 12.19
CA HIS A 29 -5.18 -12.62 13.29
C HIS A 29 -6.63 -12.39 12.80
N GLN A 30 -6.84 -12.21 11.50
CA GLN A 30 -8.17 -11.92 10.92
C GLN A 30 -8.87 -10.75 11.61
N ARG A 31 -8.09 -9.79 12.12
CA ARG A 31 -8.55 -8.65 12.89
C ARG A 31 -7.89 -7.38 12.37
N ALA A 32 -8.62 -6.27 12.46
CA ALA A 32 -8.06 -4.96 12.15
C ALA A 32 -6.80 -4.69 12.98
N PRO A 33 -5.74 -4.11 12.38
CA PRO A 33 -4.52 -3.75 13.09
C PRO A 33 -4.82 -2.74 14.20
N ASP A 34 -4.05 -2.80 15.28
CA ASP A 34 -4.23 -1.93 16.44
C ASP A 34 -3.95 -0.46 16.12
N ALA A 35 -4.50 0.44 16.94
CA ALA A 35 -4.34 1.88 16.80
C ALA A 35 -2.85 2.33 16.82
N GLU A 36 -1.98 1.57 17.49
CA GLU A 36 -0.53 1.79 17.45
C GLU A 36 0.06 1.59 16.05
N PHE A 37 -0.45 0.60 15.30
CA PHE A 37 -0.01 0.31 13.95
C PHE A 37 -0.41 1.42 12.98
N LEU A 38 -1.66 1.88 13.08
CA LEU A 38 -2.17 3.03 12.31
C LEU A 38 -1.38 4.30 12.63
N THR A 39 -0.99 4.50 13.90
CA THR A 39 -0.18 5.64 14.32
C THR A 39 1.23 5.58 13.73
N ARG A 40 1.88 4.41 13.73
CA ARG A 40 3.19 4.21 13.08
C ARG A 40 3.11 4.46 11.57
N LYS A 41 2.09 3.92 10.90
CA LYS A 41 1.87 4.13 9.45
C LYS A 41 1.70 5.62 9.14
N ARG A 42 0.93 6.36 9.93
CA ARG A 42 0.78 7.82 9.81
C ARG A 42 2.09 8.56 9.97
N GLN A 43 2.87 8.24 11.01
CA GLN A 43 4.18 8.87 11.23
C GLN A 43 5.16 8.61 10.07
N LEU A 44 5.15 7.39 9.52
CA LEU A 44 5.97 7.06 8.36
C LEU A 44 5.54 7.82 7.11
N LEU A 45 4.23 7.98 6.87
CA LEU A 45 3.69 8.78 5.77
C LEU A 45 4.02 10.26 5.92
N GLU A 46 3.92 10.84 7.13
CA GLU A 46 4.34 12.23 7.38
C GLU A 46 5.83 12.44 7.08
N ARG A 47 6.69 11.50 7.49
CA ARG A 47 8.12 11.52 7.15
C ARG A 47 8.35 11.38 5.64
N LEU A 48 7.54 10.58 4.96
CA LEU A 48 7.57 10.44 3.51
C LEU A 48 7.25 11.76 2.82
N ASP A 49 6.18 12.45 3.22
CA ASP A 49 5.79 13.75 2.65
C ASP A 49 6.87 14.82 2.84
N VAL A 50 7.49 14.88 4.04
CA VAL A 50 8.62 15.77 4.30
C VAL A 50 9.81 15.44 3.38
N SER A 51 10.15 14.16 3.23
CA SER A 51 11.24 13.72 2.36
C SER A 51 10.96 13.99 0.88
N LEU A 52 9.70 13.85 0.42
CA LEU A 52 9.27 14.19 -0.94
C LEU A 52 9.35 15.69 -1.19
N GLY A 53 8.96 16.52 -0.21
CA GLY A 53 9.12 17.96 -0.27
C GLY A 53 10.58 18.35 -0.48
N ALA A 54 11.48 17.77 0.33
CA ALA A 54 12.92 17.97 0.18
C ALA A 54 13.45 17.48 -1.18
N LEU A 55 12.93 16.35 -1.69
CA LEU A 55 13.28 15.80 -3.00
C LEU A 55 12.86 16.73 -4.16
N ARG A 56 11.66 17.33 -4.07
CA ARG A 56 11.15 18.26 -5.08
C ARG A 56 11.91 19.59 -5.08
N SER A 57 12.53 19.95 -3.96
CA SER A 57 13.43 21.09 -3.88
C SER A 57 14.80 20.83 -4.51
N ILE A 58 15.12 19.59 -4.90
CA ILE A 58 16.38 19.27 -5.57
C ILE A 58 16.35 19.83 -7.01
N PRO A 59 17.35 20.62 -7.43
CA PRO A 59 17.43 21.15 -8.79
C PRO A 59 17.44 20.02 -9.83
N ALA A 60 16.73 20.22 -10.95
CA ALA A 60 16.69 19.27 -12.07
C ALA A 60 18.10 18.92 -12.63
N ALA A 61 19.10 19.79 -12.42
CA ALA A 61 20.50 19.52 -12.72
C ALA A 61 21.07 18.34 -11.91
N SER A 62 20.65 18.16 -10.66
CA SER A 62 21.02 17.00 -9.82
C SER A 62 20.34 15.70 -10.25
N ILE A 63 19.25 15.78 -11.04
CA ILE A 63 18.51 14.62 -11.58
C ILE A 63 19.12 14.13 -12.91
N ARG A 64 20.10 14.85 -13.49
CA ARG A 64 20.83 14.35 -14.67
C ARG A 64 21.75 13.18 -14.36
N ASP A 65 22.08 12.98 -13.08
CA ASP A 65 22.91 11.87 -12.66
C ASP A 65 22.16 10.53 -12.86
N PRO A 66 22.67 9.60 -13.67
CA PRO A 66 21.99 8.34 -13.96
C PRO A 66 21.71 7.52 -12.69
N GLU A 67 22.63 7.51 -11.72
CA GLU A 67 22.42 6.75 -10.46
C GLU A 67 21.23 7.29 -9.67
N ARG A 68 21.04 8.61 -9.67
CA ARG A 68 19.91 9.26 -9.00
C ARG A 68 18.59 9.01 -9.71
N ARG A 69 18.60 8.92 -11.05
CA ARG A 69 17.41 8.53 -11.82
C ARG A 69 16.99 7.09 -11.52
N ASP A 70 17.94 6.16 -11.50
CA ASP A 70 17.70 4.77 -11.12
C ASP A 70 17.13 4.66 -9.69
N LEU A 71 17.67 5.43 -8.75
CA LEU A 71 17.16 5.49 -7.38
C LEU A 71 15.71 6.01 -7.31
N LEU A 72 15.39 7.06 -8.07
CA LEU A 72 14.03 7.59 -8.16
C LEU A 72 13.06 6.57 -8.75
N GLU A 73 13.45 5.88 -9.83
CA GLU A 73 12.64 4.83 -10.44
C GLU A 73 12.41 3.65 -9.50
N LYS A 74 13.44 3.19 -8.80
CA LYS A 74 13.33 2.16 -7.76
C LYS A 74 12.35 2.58 -6.66
N THR A 75 12.45 3.83 -6.21
CA THR A 75 11.57 4.35 -5.18
C THR A 75 10.12 4.44 -5.66
N ARG A 76 9.90 4.87 -6.91
CA ARG A 76 8.58 4.88 -7.55
C ARG A 76 7.99 3.47 -7.65
N ALA A 77 8.78 2.49 -8.08
CA ALA A 77 8.35 1.10 -8.13
C ALA A 77 7.97 0.58 -6.74
N ARG A 78 8.72 0.97 -5.70
CA ARG A 78 8.42 0.62 -4.31
C ARG A 78 7.10 1.21 -3.81
N ILE A 79 6.84 2.49 -4.11
CA ILE A 79 5.56 3.14 -3.77
C ILE A 79 4.39 2.42 -4.44
N LEU A 80 4.53 2.00 -5.70
CA LEU A 80 3.49 1.20 -6.37
C LEU A 80 3.26 -0.16 -5.68
N GLN A 81 4.32 -0.82 -5.22
CA GLN A 81 4.20 -2.06 -4.43
C GLN A 81 3.46 -1.82 -3.11
N VAL A 82 3.79 -0.72 -2.41
CA VAL A 82 3.09 -0.30 -1.19
C VAL A 82 1.60 -0.10 -1.46
N LEU A 83 1.23 0.65 -2.50
CA LEU A 83 -0.16 0.92 -2.85
C LEU A 83 -0.92 -0.35 -3.25
N GLN A 84 -0.26 -1.26 -3.96
CA GLN A 84 -0.85 -2.53 -4.34
C GLN A 84 -1.14 -3.40 -3.11
N LEU A 85 -0.19 -3.49 -2.18
CA LEU A 85 -0.37 -4.20 -0.92
C LEU A 85 -1.43 -3.53 -0.04
N ASP A 86 -1.51 -2.20 -0.03
CA ASP A 86 -2.52 -1.44 0.70
C ASP A 86 -3.93 -1.78 0.20
N LYS A 87 -4.11 -1.81 -1.12
CA LYS A 87 -5.35 -2.28 -1.75
C LYS A 87 -5.69 -3.72 -1.39
N GLU A 88 -4.70 -4.61 -1.32
CA GLU A 88 -4.92 -5.98 -0.84
C GLU A 88 -5.32 -6.01 0.65
N ASN A 89 -4.71 -5.18 1.49
CA ASN A 89 -5.04 -5.04 2.92
C ASN A 89 -6.48 -4.54 3.09
N GLU A 90 -6.89 -3.53 2.34
CA GLU A 90 -8.27 -3.04 2.35
C GLU A 90 -9.26 -4.12 1.88
N GLN A 91 -8.93 -4.89 0.84
CA GLN A 91 -9.77 -6.01 0.41
C GLN A 91 -9.88 -7.11 1.46
N LEU A 92 -8.79 -7.42 2.17
CA LEU A 92 -8.80 -8.35 3.30
C LEU A 92 -9.66 -7.81 4.44
N LEU A 93 -9.48 -6.55 4.82
CA LEU A 93 -10.30 -5.88 5.85
C LEU A 93 -11.79 -5.87 5.50
N LEU A 94 -12.13 -5.58 4.24
CA LEU A 94 -13.51 -5.63 3.74
C LEU A 94 -14.06 -7.06 3.81
N ARG A 95 -13.29 -8.07 3.39
CA ARG A 95 -13.69 -9.47 3.52
C ARG A 95 -13.86 -9.92 4.96
N LEU A 96 -13.04 -9.43 5.89
CA LEU A 96 -13.18 -9.73 7.31
C LEU A 96 -14.42 -9.05 7.89
N SER A 97 -14.68 -7.80 7.51
CA SER A 97 -15.85 -7.03 7.93
C SER A 97 -17.15 -7.62 7.39
N LEU A 98 -17.15 -8.09 6.13
CA LEU A 98 -18.28 -8.79 5.49
C LEU A 98 -18.38 -10.27 5.93
N GLY A 99 -17.26 -10.89 6.31
CA GLY A 99 -17.10 -12.29 6.70
C GLY A 99 -17.36 -12.59 8.18
N GLY A 100 -17.87 -11.62 8.94
CA GLY A 100 -18.43 -11.83 10.28
C GLY A 100 -19.59 -12.83 10.34
N ALA A 101 -20.10 -13.27 9.18
CA ALA A 101 -20.88 -14.50 9.04
C ALA A 101 -19.96 -15.65 8.60
N ARG A 102 -19.33 -16.37 9.54
CA ARG A 102 -18.61 -17.64 9.26
C ARG A 102 -19.59 -18.84 9.33
N PRO A 103 -19.31 -20.03 8.74
CA PRO A 103 -18.06 -20.80 8.90
C PRO A 103 -17.35 -21.16 7.57
N ALA A 104 -16.02 -21.16 7.51
CA ALA A 104 -15.20 -22.38 7.56
C ALA A 104 -15.70 -23.55 6.70
N SER A 105 -15.27 -23.61 5.44
CA SER A 105 -14.86 -24.85 4.78
C SER A 105 -14.27 -24.52 3.41
N ALA A 106 -13.33 -25.37 3.00
CA ALA A 106 -12.59 -25.30 1.77
C ALA A 106 -13.44 -25.28 0.48
N SER A 107 -12.76 -24.91 -0.60
CA SER A 107 -12.99 -25.33 -1.99
C SER A 107 -14.18 -24.76 -2.79
N THR A 108 -13.76 -24.25 -3.96
CA THR A 108 -14.41 -24.24 -5.28
C THR A 108 -15.50 -23.20 -5.61
N ALA A 109 -15.19 -22.47 -6.71
CA ALA A 109 -16.05 -21.84 -7.72
C ALA A 109 -16.46 -20.35 -7.54
N PRO A 110 -16.20 -19.48 -8.55
CA PRO A 110 -16.56 -18.06 -8.55
C PRO A 110 -17.72 -17.77 -9.51
N THR A 111 -18.97 -17.61 -9.03
CA THR A 111 -20.07 -17.13 -9.89
C THR A 111 -21.21 -16.50 -9.09
N ALA A 112 -20.97 -15.33 -8.48
CA ALA A 112 -22.08 -14.52 -7.95
C ALA A 112 -21.87 -13.01 -8.17
N SER A 113 -20.63 -12.54 -8.21
CA SER A 113 -20.33 -11.10 -8.31
C SER A 113 -20.55 -10.50 -9.71
N VAL A 114 -20.49 -11.31 -10.79
CA VAL A 114 -20.69 -10.81 -12.16
C VAL A 114 -22.16 -10.57 -12.49
N ALA A 115 -23.07 -11.42 -11.99
CA ALA A 115 -24.52 -11.26 -12.22
C ALA A 115 -25.09 -10.01 -11.53
N MET A 116 -24.48 -9.59 -10.41
CA MET A 116 -24.89 -8.37 -9.71
C MET A 116 -24.42 -7.10 -10.43
N LEU A 117 -23.22 -7.11 -11.02
CA LEU A 117 -22.70 -6.00 -11.81
C LEU A 117 -23.46 -5.82 -13.13
N GLN A 118 -23.88 -6.91 -13.79
CA GLN A 118 -24.70 -6.83 -15.01
C GLN A 118 -26.06 -6.18 -14.74
N LYS A 119 -26.74 -6.51 -13.63
CA LYS A 119 -28.02 -5.90 -13.27
C LYS A 119 -27.94 -4.39 -13.00
N ILE A 120 -26.80 -3.89 -12.52
CA ILE A 120 -26.60 -2.46 -12.28
C ILE A 120 -26.43 -1.74 -13.62
N TYR A 121 -25.66 -2.31 -14.54
CA TYR A 121 -25.41 -1.69 -15.85
C TYR A 121 -26.67 -1.67 -16.74
N SER A 122 -27.52 -2.70 -16.68
CA SER A 122 -28.78 -2.76 -17.45
C SER A 122 -29.86 -1.78 -16.98
N ARG A 123 -29.71 -1.14 -15.81
CA ARG A 123 -30.67 -0.14 -15.30
C ARG A 123 -30.29 1.30 -15.65
N CYS A 124 -29.14 1.51 -16.30
CA CYS A 124 -28.65 2.82 -16.70
C CYS A 124 -28.52 2.97 -18.23
N SER A 125 -29.28 2.19 -19.01
CA SER A 125 -29.49 2.39 -20.45
C SER A 125 -30.96 2.56 -20.76
#